data_AF-A0A1X3F057-F1
#
_entry.id   AF-A0A1X3F057-F1
#
_cell.length_a   1.000
_cell.length_b   1.000
_cell.length_c   1.000
_cell.angle_alpha   90.00
_cell.angle_beta   90.00
_cell.angle_gamma   90.00
#
_symmetry.space_group_name_H-M   'P 1'
#
loop_
_entity.id
_entity.type
_entity.pdbx_description
1 polymer ?
#
loop_
_entity_poly.entity_id
_entity_poly.type
_entity_poly.pdbx_seq_one_letter_code
_entity_poly.pdbx_strand_id
1 'polypeptide(L)'
;MGRKVCQQDHGQSRQNSNGHSNDHLFSTHVQAVIVQLSRPVLRPGFRPDARLWRGGIEGNFEVTISMYDASVGLFVPYLRNLSALLDKGVAYAEARKFNPAVLLGMRMAPDMYDLAQQIGEACRHATVAAALLADREPVALPVLEHDMAGLQARIATSIEFIESLPRAEINAAAERNVFFRLKNGTELPFTGRTLLLTFSVPQFFFHVTTAYDLLRHAGVELVKKDYLGRR
;
A
#
# COMPACT_ATOMS: atom_id res chain seq x y z
N MET A 1 20.41 52.67 -45.36
CA MET A 1 19.34 53.41 -46.09
C MET A 1 18.38 52.38 -46.68
N GLY A 2 17.09 52.41 -46.33
CA GLY A 2 16.06 51.63 -47.05
C GLY A 2 15.39 50.50 -46.24
N ARG A 3 14.17 50.78 -45.77
CA ARG A 3 13.26 49.90 -45.03
C ARG A 3 12.75 48.74 -45.88
N LYS A 4 12.49 47.59 -45.26
CA LYS A 4 11.28 46.79 -45.53
C LYS A 4 10.70 46.25 -44.23
N VAL A 5 9.49 46.72 -43.96
CA VAL A 5 8.56 46.28 -42.93
C VAL A 5 7.65 45.22 -43.58
N CYS A 6 7.43 44.10 -42.91
CA CYS A 6 6.22 43.29 -43.10
C CYS A 6 6.03 42.34 -41.91
N GLN A 7 5.07 42.64 -41.04
CA GLN A 7 4.23 41.69 -40.27
C GLN A 7 3.25 42.54 -39.46
N GLN A 8 2.02 42.68 -39.96
CA GLN A 8 0.82 41.94 -39.54
C GLN A 8 0.13 42.58 -38.33
N ASP A 9 -0.93 43.33 -38.65
CA ASP A 9 -2.04 43.66 -37.76
C ASP A 9 -2.69 42.37 -37.25
N HIS A 10 -3.03 42.33 -35.96
CA HIS A 10 -4.40 42.06 -35.50
C HIS A 10 -4.54 42.28 -33.98
N GLY A 11 -5.49 43.13 -33.62
CA GLY A 11 -6.58 42.74 -32.74
C GLY A 11 -6.38 42.86 -31.23
N GLN A 12 -6.99 43.89 -30.66
CA GLN A 12 -7.16 44.14 -29.23
C GLN A 12 -7.87 43.01 -28.45
N SER A 13 -7.35 42.81 -27.24
CA SER A 13 -8.02 42.48 -25.97
C SER A 13 -9.48 42.01 -25.97
N ARG A 14 -9.71 40.79 -25.49
CA ARG A 14 -10.83 40.47 -24.57
C ARG A 14 -10.33 39.56 -23.45
N GLN A 15 -10.50 40.04 -22.23
CA GLN A 15 -10.45 39.22 -21.01
C GLN A 15 -11.56 38.18 -21.08
N ASN A 16 -11.26 36.94 -20.70
CA ASN A 16 -12.25 36.01 -20.18
C ASN A 16 -11.61 35.19 -19.06
N SER A 17 -12.08 35.48 -17.84
CA SER A 17 -12.03 34.60 -16.69
C SER A 17 -12.66 33.26 -17.00
N ASN A 18 -12.01 32.16 -16.63
CA ASN A 18 -12.64 31.03 -15.94
C ASN A 18 -11.56 30.00 -15.60
N GLY A 19 -11.25 29.90 -14.30
CA GLY A 19 -10.49 28.78 -13.76
C GLY A 19 -11.31 27.51 -13.86
N HIS A 20 -10.69 26.44 -14.34
CA HIS A 20 -11.17 25.07 -14.17
C HIS A 20 -9.96 24.24 -13.73
N SER A 21 -9.99 23.79 -12.48
CA SER A 21 -9.10 22.76 -11.95
C SER A 21 -9.25 21.48 -12.76
N ASN A 22 -8.13 20.94 -13.23
CA ASN A 22 -8.08 19.59 -13.79
C ASN A 22 -7.93 18.58 -12.66
N ASP A 23 -9.05 18.20 -12.05
CA ASP A 23 -9.15 16.99 -11.25
C ASP A 23 -9.73 15.87 -12.13
N HIS A 24 -8.87 15.05 -12.71
CA HIS A 24 -9.26 13.78 -13.33
C HIS A 24 -8.57 12.63 -12.61
N LEU A 25 -9.08 12.30 -11.42
CA LEU A 25 -8.93 11.00 -10.77
C LEU A 25 -10.10 10.12 -11.21
N PHE A 26 -9.80 8.89 -11.60
CA PHE A 26 -10.69 7.81 -12.05
C PHE A 26 -12.09 7.83 -11.43
N SER A 27 -13.02 8.55 -12.06
CA SER A 27 -14.46 8.34 -11.85
C SER A 27 -14.87 7.15 -12.70
N THR A 28 -14.93 5.96 -12.11
CA THR A 28 -15.71 4.89 -12.72
C THR A 28 -17.18 5.25 -12.53
N HIS A 29 -17.78 5.85 -13.55
CA HIS A 29 -19.23 5.87 -13.69
C HIS A 29 -19.68 4.42 -13.81
N VAL A 30 -20.11 3.82 -12.71
CA VAL A 30 -20.85 2.56 -12.77
C VAL A 30 -22.25 2.91 -13.28
N GLN A 31 -22.41 2.97 -14.60
CA GLN A 31 -23.73 2.76 -15.17
C GLN A 31 -24.13 1.34 -14.77
N ALA A 32 -25.17 1.24 -13.96
CA ALA A 32 -25.84 -0.02 -13.70
C ALA A 32 -26.36 -0.54 -15.05
N VAL A 33 -25.56 -1.37 -15.73
CA VAL A 33 -26.07 -2.27 -16.76
C VAL A 33 -26.94 -3.26 -16.00
N ILE A 34 -28.25 -3.04 -16.05
CA ILE A 34 -29.23 -4.06 -15.69
C ILE A 34 -28.98 -5.20 -16.67
N VAL A 35 -28.18 -6.19 -16.25
CA VAL A 35 -28.17 -7.50 -16.89
C VAL A 35 -29.57 -8.03 -16.69
N GLN A 36 -30.35 -7.99 -17.76
CA GLN A 36 -31.64 -8.65 -17.83
C GLN A 36 -31.36 -10.15 -17.76
N LEU A 37 -31.23 -10.66 -16.53
CA LEU A 37 -31.11 -12.08 -16.27
C LEU A 37 -32.33 -12.75 -16.88
N SER A 38 -32.08 -13.59 -17.87
CA SER A 38 -33.05 -14.52 -18.43
C SER A 38 -33.84 -15.17 -17.30
N ARG A 39 -35.16 -14.99 -17.36
CA ARG A 39 -36.17 -15.40 -16.38
C ARG A 39 -35.77 -16.69 -15.62
N PRO A 40 -35.58 -16.66 -14.29
CA PRO A 40 -35.65 -17.90 -13.53
C PRO A 40 -37.11 -18.38 -13.55
N VAL A 41 -37.30 -19.69 -13.56
CA VAL A 41 -38.62 -20.34 -13.45
C VAL A 41 -39.21 -19.99 -12.09
N LEU A 42 -39.95 -18.88 -12.02
CA LEU A 42 -40.66 -18.44 -10.83
C LEU A 42 -41.87 -19.36 -10.60
N ARG A 43 -42.07 -19.77 -9.35
CA ARG A 43 -43.26 -20.52 -8.92
C ARG A 43 -44.54 -19.76 -9.32
N PRO A 44 -45.61 -20.43 -9.80
CA PRO A 44 -46.87 -19.76 -10.12
C PRO A 44 -47.40 -19.03 -8.88
N GLY A 45 -47.62 -17.71 -8.98
CA GLY A 45 -48.20 -16.88 -7.92
C GLY A 45 -47.25 -15.89 -7.22
N PHE A 46 -45.94 -15.93 -7.49
CA PHE A 46 -45.03 -14.91 -6.96
C PHE A 46 -45.08 -13.62 -7.80
N ARG A 47 -45.71 -12.57 -7.27
CA ARG A 47 -45.57 -11.20 -7.78
C ARG A 47 -44.64 -10.44 -6.84
N PRO A 48 -43.36 -10.23 -7.19
CA PRO A 48 -42.49 -9.38 -6.36
C PRO A 48 -43.07 -7.97 -6.34
N ASP A 49 -43.34 -7.44 -5.15
CA ASP A 49 -43.76 -6.04 -5.03
C ASP A 49 -42.57 -5.13 -5.35
N ALA A 50 -42.56 -4.57 -6.57
CA ALA A 50 -41.54 -3.63 -7.00
C ALA A 50 -41.50 -2.34 -6.15
N ARG A 51 -42.50 -2.09 -5.28
CA ARG A 51 -42.47 -0.99 -4.31
C ARG A 51 -41.52 -1.25 -3.14
N LEU A 52 -41.22 -2.50 -2.81
CA LEU A 52 -40.28 -2.85 -1.73
C LEU A 52 -38.81 -2.52 -2.09
N TRP A 53 -38.51 -2.37 -3.38
CA TRP A 53 -37.17 -2.04 -3.90
C TRP A 53 -37.03 -0.57 -4.32
N ARG A 54 -38.06 0.25 -4.09
CA ARG A 54 -38.06 1.70 -4.39
C ARG A 54 -37.78 2.57 -3.16
N GLY A 55 -37.37 1.98 -2.05
CA GLY A 55 -36.94 2.71 -0.86
C GLY A 55 -35.49 3.20 -0.99
N GLY A 56 -35.32 4.44 -1.44
CA GLY A 56 -34.18 5.30 -1.12
C GLY A 56 -32.79 4.80 -1.49
N ILE A 57 -32.41 4.97 -2.76
CA ILE A 57 -30.99 5.16 -3.13
C ILE A 57 -30.78 6.64 -3.46
N GLU A 58 -31.27 7.53 -2.60
CA GLU A 58 -30.94 8.96 -2.66
C GLU A 58 -29.87 9.22 -1.61
N GLY A 59 -28.61 9.06 -2.04
CA GLY A 59 -27.42 9.30 -1.24
C GLY A 59 -26.20 9.01 -2.10
N ASN A 60 -25.41 10.04 -2.41
CA ASN A 60 -24.12 9.85 -3.04
C ASN A 60 -23.17 9.31 -1.96
N PHE A 61 -23.04 7.99 -1.85
CA PHE A 61 -22.10 7.37 -0.92
C PHE A 61 -20.71 7.42 -1.54
N GLU A 62 -19.98 8.51 -1.29
CA GLU A 62 -18.57 8.59 -1.63
C GLU A 62 -17.77 7.76 -0.62
N VAL A 63 -17.14 6.68 -1.10
CA VAL A 63 -16.22 5.88 -0.29
C VAL A 63 -14.82 6.46 -0.44
N THR A 64 -14.38 7.25 0.54
CA THR A 64 -13.03 7.80 0.59
C THR A 64 -12.11 6.91 1.43
N ILE A 65 -10.94 6.55 0.91
CA ILE A 65 -9.89 5.88 1.68
C ILE A 65 -9.00 6.97 2.31
N SER A 66 -8.87 6.98 3.64
CA SER A 66 -8.01 7.94 4.33
C SER A 66 -6.52 7.58 4.13
N MET A 67 -5.61 8.56 4.22
CA MET A 67 -4.16 8.27 4.17
C MET A 67 -3.74 7.29 5.27
N TYR A 68 -4.34 7.36 6.46
CA TYR A 68 -4.11 6.38 7.53
C TYR A 68 -4.54 4.98 7.13
N ASP A 69 -5.73 4.82 6.55
CA ASP A 69 -6.23 3.49 6.14
C ASP A 69 -5.39 2.93 4.97
N ALA A 70 -4.93 3.78 4.05
CA ALA A 70 -4.01 3.42 2.97
C ALA A 70 -2.56 3.18 3.42
N SER A 71 -2.20 3.50 4.67
CA SER A 71 -0.86 3.34 5.23
C SER A 71 -0.87 2.42 6.45
N VAL A 72 -1.11 2.94 7.66
CA VAL A 72 -1.13 2.18 8.91
C VAL A 72 -2.12 1.02 8.85
N GLY A 73 -3.34 1.28 8.37
CA GLY A 73 -4.38 0.27 8.20
C GLY A 73 -4.01 -0.85 7.23
N LEU A 74 -3.01 -0.62 6.37
CA LEU A 74 -2.49 -1.56 5.40
C LEU A 74 -1.20 -2.24 5.88
N PHE A 75 -0.23 -1.50 6.40
CA PHE A 75 1.07 -2.04 6.79
C PHE A 75 0.99 -2.94 8.02
N VAL A 76 0.27 -2.52 9.06
CA VAL A 76 0.25 -3.22 10.35
C VAL A 76 -0.30 -4.64 10.23
N PRO A 77 -1.46 -4.90 9.57
CA PRO A 77 -1.96 -6.26 9.40
C PRO A 77 -0.97 -7.17 8.67
N TYR A 78 -0.31 -6.65 7.62
CA TYR A 78 0.65 -7.44 6.85
C TYR A 78 1.97 -7.67 7.57
N LEU A 79 2.43 -6.75 8.42
CA LEU A 79 3.56 -6.98 9.32
C LEU A 79 3.24 -8.07 10.35
N ARG A 80 2.02 -8.08 10.92
CA ARG A 80 1.56 -9.16 11.81
C ARG A 80 1.48 -10.50 11.08
N ASN A 81 1.02 -10.51 9.83
CA ASN A 81 1.02 -11.72 9.00
C ASN A 81 2.44 -12.19 8.72
N LEU A 82 3.37 -11.28 8.41
CA LEU A 82 4.79 -11.60 8.17
C LEU A 82 5.45 -12.22 9.41
N SER A 83 5.13 -11.71 10.60
CA SER A 83 5.53 -12.31 11.88
C SER A 83 5.01 -13.75 12.01
N ALA A 84 3.75 -14.00 11.69
CA ALA A 84 3.19 -15.36 11.71
C ALA A 84 3.81 -16.30 10.64
N LEU A 85 4.24 -15.77 9.49
CA LEU A 85 4.99 -16.54 8.49
C LEU A 85 6.35 -17.00 9.04
N LEU A 86 7.03 -16.15 9.81
CA LEU A 86 8.29 -16.51 10.48
C LEU A 86 8.09 -17.62 11.50
N ASP A 87 7.02 -17.56 12.31
CA ASP A 87 6.70 -18.63 13.27
C ASP A 87 6.51 -19.98 12.58
N LYS A 88 5.87 -19.99 11.41
CA LYS A 88 5.77 -21.21 10.59
C LYS A 88 7.12 -21.67 10.04
N GLY A 89 8.00 -20.74 9.69
CA GLY A 89 9.37 -21.04 9.29
C GLY A 89 10.17 -21.71 10.42
N VAL A 90 10.02 -21.22 11.65
CA VAL A 90 10.61 -21.83 12.86
C VAL A 90 10.07 -23.25 13.04
N ALA A 91 8.75 -23.43 13.09
CA ALA A 91 8.13 -24.74 13.27
C ALA A 91 8.54 -25.75 12.17
N TYR A 92 8.66 -25.27 10.93
CA TYR A 92 9.16 -26.07 9.81
C TYR A 92 10.60 -26.56 10.02
N ALA A 93 11.49 -25.66 10.46
CA ALA A 93 12.88 -25.98 10.71
C ALA A 93 13.05 -26.96 11.87
N GLU A 94 12.30 -26.76 12.95
CA GLU A 94 12.24 -27.68 14.10
C GLU A 94 11.78 -29.08 13.69
N ALA A 95 10.67 -29.19 12.94
CA ALA A 95 10.14 -30.46 12.47
C ALA A 95 11.12 -31.22 11.57
N ARG A 96 11.93 -30.49 10.79
CA ARG A 96 12.97 -31.06 9.90
C ARG A 96 14.37 -31.11 10.51
N LYS A 97 14.51 -30.72 11.80
CA LYS A 97 15.75 -30.80 12.58
C LYS A 97 16.93 -30.04 11.96
N PHE A 98 16.70 -28.82 11.48
CA PHE A 98 17.77 -27.93 11.04
C PHE A 98 17.65 -26.55 11.71
N ASN A 99 18.75 -25.79 11.72
CA ASN A 99 18.76 -24.45 12.32
C ASN A 99 17.87 -23.49 11.51
N PRO A 100 16.85 -22.85 12.10
CA PRO A 100 15.95 -21.93 11.38
C PRO A 100 16.68 -20.76 10.71
N ALA A 101 17.86 -20.34 11.20
CA ALA A 101 18.67 -19.30 10.57
C ALA A 101 19.09 -19.65 9.13
N VAL A 102 19.09 -20.93 8.74
CA VAL A 102 19.34 -21.34 7.34
C VAL A 102 18.31 -20.73 6.39
N LEU A 103 17.04 -20.61 6.80
CA LEU A 103 15.99 -19.98 5.98
C LEU A 103 16.31 -18.50 5.72
N LEU A 104 16.91 -17.82 6.70
CA LEU A 104 17.15 -16.38 6.65
C LEU A 104 18.19 -15.97 5.62
N GLY A 105 19.11 -16.87 5.27
CA GLY A 105 20.11 -16.65 4.22
C GLY A 105 19.62 -16.97 2.80
N MET A 106 18.40 -17.49 2.62
CA MET A 106 17.89 -17.88 1.30
C MET A 106 17.56 -16.66 0.41
N ARG A 107 17.81 -16.80 -0.90
CA ARG A 107 17.59 -15.78 -1.94
C ARG A 107 16.92 -16.39 -3.17
N MET A 108 16.14 -15.58 -3.89
CA MET A 108 15.52 -16.00 -5.17
C MET A 108 16.49 -15.94 -6.35
N ALA A 109 17.44 -15.00 -6.31
CA ALA A 109 18.51 -14.86 -7.27
C ALA A 109 19.78 -14.37 -6.55
N PRO A 110 20.99 -14.59 -7.12
CA PRO A 110 22.24 -14.24 -6.45
C PRO A 110 22.37 -12.76 -6.05
N ASP A 111 21.80 -11.87 -6.86
CA ASP A 111 21.81 -10.42 -6.70
C ASP A 111 20.61 -9.87 -5.90
N MET A 112 19.66 -10.72 -5.53
CA MET A 112 18.54 -10.34 -4.67
C MET A 112 18.91 -10.39 -3.19
N TYR A 113 18.21 -9.59 -2.39
CA TYR A 113 18.27 -9.67 -0.94
C TYR A 113 17.81 -11.03 -0.42
N ASP A 114 18.45 -11.48 0.67
CA ASP A 114 18.05 -12.67 1.41
C ASP A 114 16.78 -12.43 2.23
N LEU A 115 16.18 -13.50 2.74
CA LEU A 115 14.93 -13.45 3.50
C LEU A 115 15.00 -12.44 4.66
N ALA A 116 16.09 -12.41 5.43
CA ALA A 116 16.26 -11.43 6.51
C ALA A 116 16.18 -9.99 5.98
N GLN A 117 16.92 -9.68 4.91
CA GLN A 117 16.92 -8.35 4.32
C GLN A 117 15.59 -7.99 3.63
N GLN A 118 14.85 -8.94 3.05
CA GLN A 118 13.48 -8.72 2.56
C GLN A 118 12.56 -8.27 3.70
N ILE A 119 12.58 -8.96 4.84
CA ILE A 119 11.80 -8.59 6.03
C ILE A 119 12.25 -7.22 6.57
N GLY A 120 13.55 -6.98 6.60
CA GLY A 120 14.15 -5.71 7.00
C GLY A 120 13.65 -4.53 6.17
N GLU A 121 13.58 -4.68 4.84
CA GLU A 121 13.07 -3.63 3.95
C GLU A 121 11.55 -3.45 4.06
N ALA A 122 10.77 -4.53 4.26
CA ALA A 122 9.34 -4.41 4.56
C ALA A 122 9.10 -3.56 5.83
N CYS A 123 9.81 -3.86 6.92
CA CYS A 123 9.76 -3.06 8.14
C CYS A 123 10.18 -1.60 7.91
N ARG A 124 11.26 -1.38 7.15
CA ARG A 124 11.79 -0.04 6.86
C ARG A 124 10.80 0.80 6.07
N HIS A 125 10.22 0.26 5.00
CA HIS A 125 9.26 0.99 4.18
C HIS A 125 7.99 1.35 4.95
N ALA A 126 7.45 0.42 5.75
CA ALA A 126 6.29 0.69 6.60
C ALA A 126 6.58 1.79 7.64
N THR A 127 7.72 1.67 8.34
CA THR A 127 8.13 2.59 9.42
C THR A 127 8.42 3.99 8.89
N VAL A 128 9.26 4.12 7.86
CA VAL A 128 9.68 5.42 7.33
C VAL A 128 8.50 6.13 6.66
N ALA A 129 7.66 5.41 5.90
CA ALA A 129 6.50 6.04 5.28
C ALA A 129 5.53 6.59 6.33
N ALA A 130 5.20 5.82 7.36
CA ALA A 130 4.30 6.27 8.40
C ALA A 130 4.88 7.46 9.19
N ALA A 131 6.18 7.45 9.50
CA ALA A 131 6.87 8.54 10.18
C ALA A 131 6.82 9.85 9.38
N LEU A 132 7.18 9.79 8.08
CA LEU A 132 7.14 10.95 7.19
C LEU A 132 5.72 11.48 7.00
N LEU A 133 4.71 10.60 6.91
CA LEU A 133 3.30 11.00 6.89
C LEU A 133 2.85 11.61 8.22
N ALA A 134 3.52 11.35 9.33
CA ALA A 134 3.18 11.91 10.64
C ALA A 134 4.04 13.12 11.05
N ASP A 135 4.95 13.60 10.17
CA ASP A 135 5.97 14.61 10.51
C ASP A 135 6.92 14.20 11.66
N ARG A 136 7.20 12.90 11.78
CA ARG A 136 8.05 12.37 12.85
C ARG A 136 9.32 11.78 12.28
N GLU A 137 10.36 11.78 13.11
CA GLU A 137 11.56 10.99 12.84
C GLU A 137 11.20 9.49 12.93
N PRO A 138 11.63 8.66 11.96
CA PRO A 138 11.44 7.21 12.06
C PRO A 138 12.14 6.65 13.29
N VAL A 139 11.53 5.67 13.96
CA VAL A 139 12.21 4.95 15.04
C VAL A 139 13.47 4.26 14.51
N ALA A 140 14.54 4.29 15.31
CA ALA A 140 15.69 3.46 15.08
C ALA A 140 15.29 1.99 15.29
N LEU A 141 15.17 1.24 14.20
CA LEU A 141 14.88 -0.18 14.27
C LEU A 141 16.11 -0.94 14.78
N PRO A 142 15.91 -2.07 15.50
CA PRO A 142 17.00 -2.96 15.89
C PRO A 142 17.90 -3.31 14.70
N VAL A 143 19.17 -3.58 14.99
CA VAL A 143 20.13 -4.08 14.00
C VAL A 143 19.50 -5.30 13.30
N LEU A 144 19.65 -5.36 11.99
CA LEU A 144 19.17 -6.51 11.24
C LEU A 144 20.07 -7.70 11.57
N GLU A 145 19.60 -8.56 12.46
CA GLU A 145 20.24 -9.82 12.80
C GLU A 145 19.69 -10.95 11.92
N HIS A 146 20.55 -11.92 11.58
CA HIS A 146 20.17 -13.14 10.86
C HIS A 146 19.71 -14.24 11.84
N ASP A 147 18.84 -13.87 12.76
CA ASP A 147 18.15 -14.80 13.66
C ASP A 147 16.65 -14.50 13.71
N MET A 148 15.87 -15.52 14.06
CA MET A 148 14.41 -15.42 14.02
C MET A 148 13.87 -14.47 15.11
N ALA A 149 14.50 -14.43 16.28
CA ALA A 149 14.02 -13.61 17.40
C ALA A 149 14.28 -12.12 17.13
N GLY A 150 15.45 -11.77 16.60
CA GLY A 150 15.79 -10.40 16.18
C GLY A 150 14.85 -9.88 15.09
N LEU A 151 14.50 -10.72 14.10
CA LEU A 151 13.52 -10.35 13.08
C LEU A 151 12.11 -10.19 13.64
N GLN A 152 11.66 -11.07 14.55
CA GLN A 152 10.38 -10.91 15.24
C GLN A 152 10.33 -9.61 16.06
N ALA A 153 11.40 -9.31 16.81
CA ALA A 153 11.52 -8.08 17.58
C ALA A 153 11.47 -6.84 16.69
N ARG A 154 12.18 -6.86 15.55
CA ARG A 154 12.15 -5.78 14.56
C ARG A 154 10.75 -5.54 13.99
N ILE A 155 10.00 -6.60 13.68
CA ILE A 155 8.60 -6.49 13.23
C ILE A 155 7.74 -5.88 14.34
N ALA A 156 7.88 -6.35 15.58
CA ALA A 156 7.13 -5.85 16.73
C ALA A 156 7.40 -4.35 16.99
N THR A 157 8.66 -3.92 17.01
CA THR A 157 9.04 -2.50 17.16
C THR A 157 8.48 -1.65 16.02
N SER A 158 8.47 -2.17 14.80
CA SER A 158 7.89 -1.46 13.65
C SER A 158 6.38 -1.23 13.85
N ILE A 159 5.65 -2.28 14.26
CA ILE A 159 4.21 -2.19 14.52
C ILE A 159 3.92 -1.20 15.65
N GLU A 160 4.60 -1.34 16.80
CA GLU A 160 4.41 -0.47 17.96
C GLU A 160 4.61 1.00 17.60
N PHE A 161 5.70 1.31 16.90
CA PHE A 161 5.97 2.67 16.45
C PHE A 161 4.88 3.17 15.50
N ILE A 162 4.53 2.42 14.46
CA ILE A 162 3.53 2.84 13.47
C ILE A 162 2.16 3.08 14.12
N GLU A 163 1.74 2.20 15.04
CA GLU A 163 0.48 2.33 15.77
C GLU A 163 0.45 3.53 16.73
N SER A 164 1.61 3.98 17.21
CA SER A 164 1.72 5.16 18.09
C SER A 164 1.52 6.50 17.38
N LEU A 165 1.58 6.52 16.04
CA LEU A 165 1.56 7.76 15.28
C LEU A 165 0.15 8.38 15.21
N PRO A 166 0.03 9.72 15.31
CA PRO A 166 -1.27 10.39 15.34
C PRO A 166 -2.00 10.28 13.99
N ARG A 167 -3.18 9.64 14.00
CA ARG A 167 -4.04 9.48 12.80
C ARG A 167 -4.33 10.80 12.07
N ALA A 168 -4.54 11.88 12.82
CA ALA A 168 -4.88 13.18 12.25
C ALA A 168 -3.76 13.74 11.36
N GLU A 169 -2.50 13.65 11.82
CA GLU A 169 -1.34 14.12 11.05
C GLU A 169 -1.16 13.30 9.76
N ILE A 170 -1.30 11.97 9.86
CA ILE A 170 -1.20 11.08 8.70
C ILE A 170 -2.29 11.41 7.67
N ASN A 171 -3.52 11.66 8.11
CA ASN A 171 -4.62 12.02 7.23
C ASN A 171 -4.43 13.38 6.54
N ALA A 172 -3.77 14.33 7.19
CA ALA A 172 -3.49 15.65 6.62
C ALA A 172 -2.28 15.66 5.65
N ALA A 173 -1.52 14.57 5.56
CA ALA A 173 -0.23 14.56 4.90
C ALA A 173 -0.24 14.46 3.36
N ALA A 174 -1.41 14.24 2.74
CA ALA A 174 -1.51 13.84 1.33
C ALA A 174 -0.71 14.75 0.37
N GLU A 175 -0.82 16.07 0.55
CA GLU A 175 -0.17 17.07 -0.33
C GLU A 175 1.10 17.68 0.27
N ARG A 176 1.49 17.28 1.49
CA ARG A 176 2.71 17.77 2.12
C ARG A 176 3.93 17.18 1.45
N ASN A 177 4.94 18.01 1.17
CA ASN A 177 6.23 17.56 0.68
C ASN A 177 7.00 16.79 1.77
N VAL A 178 7.53 15.63 1.40
CA VAL A 178 8.31 14.74 2.26
C VAL A 178 9.51 14.21 1.48
N PHE A 179 10.59 13.90 2.20
CA PHE A 179 11.84 13.45 1.59
C PHE A 179 12.20 12.07 2.13
N PHE A 180 12.21 11.08 1.25
CA PHE A 180 12.63 9.74 1.62
C PHE A 180 14.14 9.61 1.42
N ARG A 181 14.87 9.39 2.50
CA ARG A 181 16.33 9.21 2.46
C ARG A 181 16.69 7.75 2.21
N LEU A 182 17.40 7.51 1.11
CA LEU A 182 17.98 6.22 0.78
C LEU A 182 19.19 5.92 1.69
N LYS A 183 19.58 4.65 1.77
CA LYS A 183 20.72 4.19 2.58
C LYS A 183 22.06 4.85 2.18
N ASN A 184 22.20 5.23 0.90
CA ASN A 184 23.38 5.94 0.38
C ASN A 184 23.35 7.45 0.68
N GLY A 185 22.34 7.94 1.39
CA GLY A 185 22.17 9.34 1.76
C GLY A 185 21.41 10.20 0.76
N THR A 186 21.10 9.69 -0.45
CA THR A 186 20.29 10.42 -1.43
C THR A 186 18.86 10.63 -0.92
N GLU A 187 18.36 11.85 -1.03
CA GLU A 187 16.97 12.18 -0.71
C GLU A 187 16.11 12.19 -1.97
N LEU A 188 14.97 11.49 -1.90
CA LEU A 188 13.98 11.44 -2.96
C LEU A 188 12.77 12.30 -2.57
N PRO A 189 12.41 13.33 -3.36
CA PRO A 189 11.28 14.19 -3.05
C PRO A 189 9.95 13.56 -3.43
N PHE A 190 8.94 13.71 -2.57
CA PHE A 190 7.57 13.26 -2.79
C PHE A 190 6.55 14.20 -2.16
N THR A 191 5.27 14.05 -2.51
CA THR A 191 4.17 14.40 -1.60
C THR A 191 3.85 13.20 -0.72
N GLY A 192 3.14 13.36 0.40
CA GLY A 192 2.73 12.23 1.23
C GLY A 192 1.96 11.17 0.42
N ARG A 193 1.09 11.60 -0.49
CA ARG A 193 0.33 10.73 -1.39
C ARG A 193 1.25 9.93 -2.33
N THR A 194 2.20 10.58 -3.01
CA THR A 194 3.09 9.89 -3.96
C THR A 194 4.10 9.01 -3.23
N LEU A 195 4.64 9.45 -2.10
CA LEU A 195 5.47 8.63 -1.21
C LEU A 195 4.78 7.30 -0.89
N LEU A 196 3.50 7.37 -0.53
CA LEU A 196 2.74 6.19 -0.13
C LEU A 196 2.40 5.31 -1.34
N LEU A 197 1.67 5.86 -2.31
CA LEU A 197 1.02 5.09 -3.36
C LEU A 197 1.97 4.63 -4.47
N THR A 198 3.01 5.40 -4.78
CA THR A 198 3.91 5.12 -5.90
C THR A 198 5.27 4.59 -5.48
N PHE A 199 5.58 4.59 -4.18
CA PHE A 199 6.89 4.17 -3.68
C PHE A 199 6.78 3.18 -2.52
N SER A 200 6.29 3.59 -1.36
CA SER A 200 6.38 2.79 -0.13
C SER A 200 5.45 1.59 -0.11
N VAL A 201 4.20 1.71 -0.57
CA VAL A 201 3.28 0.57 -0.67
C VAL A 201 3.75 -0.47 -1.69
N PRO A 202 4.14 -0.10 -2.93
CA PRO A 202 4.72 -1.07 -3.88
C PRO A 202 5.95 -1.78 -3.32
N GLN A 203 6.90 -1.04 -2.73
CA GLN A 203 8.10 -1.61 -2.13
C GLN A 203 7.78 -2.57 -0.98
N PHE A 204 6.90 -2.16 -0.07
CA PHE A 204 6.48 -2.98 1.06
C PHE A 204 5.93 -4.34 0.58
N PHE A 205 4.96 -4.34 -0.33
CA PHE A 205 4.36 -5.59 -0.80
C PHE A 205 5.29 -6.45 -1.64
N PHE A 206 6.21 -5.84 -2.39
CA PHE A 206 7.26 -6.59 -3.07
C PHE A 206 8.08 -7.42 -2.07
N HIS A 207 8.54 -6.79 -0.99
CA HIS A 207 9.32 -7.44 0.05
C HIS A 207 8.53 -8.49 0.85
N VAL A 208 7.29 -8.19 1.26
CA VAL A 208 6.43 -9.15 1.98
C VAL A 208 6.13 -10.38 1.12
N THR A 209 5.81 -10.17 -0.16
CA THR A 209 5.53 -11.27 -1.10
C THR A 209 6.78 -12.11 -1.34
N THR A 210 7.94 -11.47 -1.54
CA THR A 210 9.20 -12.19 -1.73
C THR A 210 9.58 -13.00 -0.49
N ALA A 211 9.35 -12.49 0.73
CA ALA A 211 9.56 -13.23 1.97
C ALA A 211 8.65 -14.47 2.07
N TYR A 212 7.35 -14.31 1.74
CA TYR A 212 6.41 -15.44 1.64
C TYR A 212 6.90 -16.47 0.62
N ASP A 213 7.32 -16.04 -0.56
CA ASP A 213 7.75 -16.95 -1.63
C ASP A 213 9.05 -17.68 -1.26
N LEU A 214 10.00 -17.03 -0.58
CA LEU A 214 11.24 -17.66 -0.11
C LEU A 214 10.94 -18.78 0.90
N LEU A 215 10.07 -18.52 1.88
CA LEU A 215 9.64 -19.53 2.85
C LEU A 215 8.90 -20.68 2.15
N ARG A 216 7.99 -20.35 1.22
CA ARG A 216 7.25 -21.36 0.43
C ARG A 216 8.20 -22.20 -0.41
N HIS A 217 9.18 -21.57 -1.06
CA HIS A 217 10.20 -22.22 -1.87
C HIS A 217 11.10 -23.15 -1.04
N ALA A 218 11.40 -22.77 0.20
CA ALA A 218 12.14 -23.61 1.16
C ALA A 218 11.39 -24.87 1.60
N GLY A 219 10.11 -24.99 1.27
CA GLY A 219 9.24 -26.11 1.62
C GLY A 219 8.29 -25.84 2.80
N VAL A 220 8.30 -24.62 3.37
CA VAL A 220 7.36 -24.26 4.44
C VAL A 220 5.92 -24.38 3.92
N GLU A 221 5.06 -25.03 4.69
CA GLU A 221 3.67 -25.29 4.32
C GLU A 221 2.79 -24.05 4.50
N LEU A 222 2.99 -23.08 3.59
CA LEU A 222 2.22 -21.85 3.53
C LEU A 222 1.08 -21.94 2.52
N VAL A 223 -0.04 -21.29 2.86
CA VAL A 223 -1.18 -21.06 1.98
C VAL A 223 -1.45 -19.57 1.85
N LYS A 224 -2.22 -19.16 0.83
CA LYS A 224 -2.55 -17.74 0.59
C LYS A 224 -3.21 -17.05 1.80
N LYS A 225 -3.95 -17.79 2.63
CA LYS A 225 -4.55 -17.29 3.87
C LYS A 225 -3.50 -16.82 4.88
N ASP A 226 -2.29 -17.41 4.87
CA ASP A 226 -1.21 -17.00 5.78
C ASP A 226 -0.63 -15.64 5.37
N TYR A 227 -0.59 -15.35 4.06
CA TYR A 227 -0.19 -14.04 3.53
C TYR A 227 -1.23 -12.95 3.78
N LEU A 228 -2.52 -13.25 3.53
CA LEU A 228 -3.61 -12.27 3.67
C LEU A 228 -4.06 -12.06 5.13
N GLY A 229 -3.78 -13.02 6.01
CA GLY A 229 -4.27 -13.01 7.39
C GLY A 229 -5.71 -13.52 7.51
N ARG A 230 -6.19 -13.61 8.75
CA ARG A 230 -7.61 -13.89 9.04
C ARG A 230 -8.37 -12.56 8.98
N ARG A 231 -9.46 -12.53 8.20
CA ARG A 231 -10.42 -11.43 8.21
C ARG A 231 -11.23 -11.44 9.50
#